data_AF-A0A2A4FHF1-F1
#
_entry.id   AF-A0A2A4FHF1-F1
#
_cell.length_a   1.000
_cell.length_b   1.000
_cell.length_c   1.000
_cell.angle_alpha   90.00
_cell.angle_beta   90.00
_cell.angle_gamma   90.00
#
_symmetry.space_group_name_H-M   'P 1'
#
loop_
_entity.id
_entity.type
_entity.pdbx_description
1 polymer ?
#
loop_
_entity_poly.entity_id
_entity_poly.type
_entity_poly.pdbx_seq_one_letter_code
_entity_poly.pdbx_strand_id
1 'polypeptide(L)'
;MENDLRIAYASEIIDRLGGTGAVADLFEIDDAAVSQWRRNGIPKPRMQFISVARPDVLVGLGPCDRSDRSGVAGNVSRNRARIQSESRRRSVA
;
A
#
# COMPACT_ATOMS: atom_id res chain seq x y z
N MET A 1 -12.10 15.05 -16.17
CA MET A 1 -11.76 15.26 -14.75
C MET A 1 -11.24 13.93 -14.26
N GLU A 2 -9.93 13.84 -14.06
CA GLU A 2 -9.24 12.62 -13.61
C GLU A 2 -9.89 12.06 -12.34
N ASN A 3 -9.97 10.73 -12.25
CA ASN A 3 -10.42 10.00 -11.06
C ASN A 3 -9.41 10.24 -9.91
N ASP A 4 -9.48 11.40 -9.27
CA ASP A 4 -8.60 11.75 -8.17
C ASP A 4 -8.99 10.93 -6.93
N LEU A 5 -8.18 9.91 -6.65
CA LEU A 5 -8.40 8.96 -5.56
C LEU A 5 -8.57 9.67 -4.20
N ARG A 6 -7.94 10.84 -4.04
CA ARG A 6 -7.97 11.63 -2.81
C ARG A 6 -9.34 12.21 -2.51
N ILE A 7 -10.17 12.42 -3.53
CA ILE A 7 -11.52 12.97 -3.40
C ILE A 7 -12.52 11.83 -3.41
N ALA A 8 -12.45 10.96 -4.42
CA ALA A 8 -13.43 9.89 -4.62
C ALA A 8 -13.41 8.83 -3.50
N TYR A 9 -12.23 8.51 -2.96
CA TYR A 9 -12.05 7.46 -1.96
C TYR A 9 -11.55 8.00 -0.62
N ALA A 10 -11.74 9.30 -0.33
CA ALA A 10 -11.27 9.91 0.91
C ALA A 10 -11.78 9.16 2.15
N SER A 11 -13.08 8.89 2.20
CA SER A 11 -13.70 8.17 3.32
C SER A 11 -13.17 6.75 3.45
N GLU A 12 -13.06 6.01 2.34
CA GLU A 12 -12.58 4.63 2.37
C GLU A 12 -11.11 4.54 2.79
N ILE A 13 -10.25 5.46 2.33
CA ILE A 13 -8.86 5.56 2.77
C ILE A 13 -8.81 5.78 4.28
N ILE A 14 -9.61 6.70 4.81
CA ILE A 14 -9.65 7.01 6.25
C ILE A 14 -10.15 5.79 7.04
N ASP A 15 -11.15 5.07 6.55
CA ASP A 15 -11.69 3.88 7.22
C ASP A 15 -10.65 2.74 7.25
N ARG A 16 -9.93 2.51 6.15
CA ARG A 16 -8.83 1.53 6.06
C ARG A 16 -7.63 1.88 6.94
N LEU A 17 -7.40 3.17 7.20
CA LEU A 17 -6.37 3.63 8.11
C LEU A 17 -6.73 3.42 9.60
N GLY A 18 -7.99 3.05 9.90
CA GLY A 18 -8.47 2.84 11.26
C GLY A 18 -9.55 3.84 11.70
N GLY A 19 -10.08 4.65 10.78
CA GLY A 19 -11.12 5.63 11.04
C GLY A 19 -10.56 7.00 11.43
N THR A 20 -11.46 7.93 11.78
CA THR A 20 -11.13 9.35 11.97
C THR A 20 -10.11 9.59 13.09
N GLY A 21 -10.31 8.98 14.27
CA GLY A 21 -9.42 9.17 15.43
C GLY A 21 -8.02 8.60 15.20
N ALA A 22 -7.91 7.39 14.65
CA ALA A 22 -6.61 6.78 14.34
C ALA A 22 -5.80 7.62 13.33
N VAL A 23 -6.49 8.22 12.35
CA VAL A 23 -5.87 9.12 11.36
C VAL A 23 -5.50 10.47 11.98
N ALA A 24 -6.32 10.99 12.89
CA ALA A 24 -6.04 12.22 13.63
C ALA A 24 -4.77 12.06 14.49
N ASP A 25 -4.66 10.95 15.22
CA ASP A 25 -3.48 10.59 16.01
C ASP A 25 -2.24 10.40 15.12
N LEU A 26 -2.38 9.72 13.97
CA LEU A 26 -1.28 9.48 13.03
C LEU A 26 -0.69 10.78 12.47
N PHE A 27 -1.50 11.82 12.28
CA PHE A 27 -1.08 13.09 11.71
C PHE A 27 -0.92 14.22 12.72
N GLU A 28 -1.21 13.95 14.00
CA GLU A 28 -1.20 14.91 15.10
C GLU A 28 -2.07 16.15 14.80
N ILE A 29 -3.31 15.92 14.36
CA ILE A 29 -4.29 16.96 14.02
C ILE A 29 -5.64 16.67 14.67
N ASP A 30 -6.56 17.64 14.64
CA ASP A 30 -7.92 17.45 15.16
C ASP A 30 -8.75 16.48 14.31
N ASP A 31 -9.60 15.69 14.99
CA ASP A 31 -10.64 14.84 14.38
C ASP A 31 -11.54 15.62 13.40
N ALA A 32 -11.77 16.91 13.70
CA ALA A 32 -12.55 17.80 12.85
C ALA A 32 -11.89 18.01 11.48
N ALA A 33 -10.55 18.11 11.42
CA ALA A 33 -9.82 18.25 10.17
C ALA A 33 -9.94 16.98 9.31
N VAL A 34 -9.78 15.80 9.92
CA VAL A 34 -9.96 14.51 9.23
C VAL A 34 -11.41 14.34 8.75
N SER A 35 -12.38 14.78 9.55
CA SER A 35 -13.79 14.79 9.15
C SER A 35 -14.07 15.73 7.96
N GLN A 36 -13.32 16.82 7.82
CA GLN A 36 -13.39 17.67 6.63
C GLN A 36 -12.78 16.99 5.39
N TRP A 37 -11.72 16.18 5.54
CA TRP A 37 -11.12 15.45 4.42
C TRP A 37 -12.08 14.48 3.76
N ARG A 38 -13.01 13.88 4.53
CA ARG A 38 -14.07 13.02 3.97
C ARG A 38 -14.98 13.74 2.96
N ARG A 39 -15.13 15.06 3.09
CA ARG A 39 -15.99 15.89 2.24
C ARG A 39 -15.22 16.61 1.15
N ASN A 40 -14.04 17.12 1.48
CA ASN A 40 -13.24 17.98 0.61
C ASN A 40 -12.12 17.23 -0.10
N GLY A 41 -11.85 16.00 0.31
CA GLY A 41 -10.73 15.18 -0.13
C GLY A 41 -9.50 15.31 0.77
N ILE A 42 -8.64 14.29 0.70
CA ILE A 42 -7.38 14.24 1.45
C ILE A 42 -6.36 15.21 0.80
N PRO A 43 -5.70 16.09 1.58
CA PRO A 43 -4.68 16.98 1.07
C PRO A 43 -3.53 16.22 0.39
N LYS A 44 -3.06 16.74 -0.76
CA LYS A 44 -1.99 16.10 -1.55
C LYS A 44 -0.71 15.79 -0.74
N PRO A 45 -0.21 16.65 0.16
CA PRO A 45 0.98 16.34 0.97
C PRO A 45 0.75 15.16 1.93
N ARG A 46 -0.45 15.04 2.52
CA ARG A 46 -0.80 13.92 3.40
C ARG A 46 -0.89 12.62 2.61
N MET A 47 -1.34 12.70 1.36
CA MET A 47 -1.37 11.55 0.47
C MET A 47 0.02 11.01 0.13
N GLN A 48 1.01 11.89 -0.07
CA GLN A 48 2.40 11.47 -0.30
C GLN A 48 2.95 10.65 0.88
N PHE A 49 2.62 11.05 2.11
CA PHE A 49 2.99 10.30 3.30
C PHE A 49 2.33 8.92 3.35
N ILE A 50 1.01 8.84 3.13
CA ILE A 50 0.27 7.58 3.14
C ILE A 50 0.81 6.61 2.07
N SER A 51 1.13 7.11 0.87
CA SER A 51 1.69 6.29 -0.21
C SER A 51 3.02 5.61 0.17
N VAL A 52 3.80 6.21 1.06
CA VAL A 52 5.08 5.64 1.52
C VAL A 52 4.90 4.80 2.77
N ALA A 53 4.12 5.28 3.75
CA ALA A 53 3.97 4.63 5.05
C ALA A 53 3.00 3.44 5.02
N ARG A 54 1.93 3.54 4.23
CA ARG A 54 0.81 2.60 4.18
C ARG A 54 0.30 2.42 2.74
N PRO A 55 1.11 1.89 1.80
CA PRO A 55 0.65 1.64 0.44
C PRO A 55 -0.49 0.60 0.39
N ASP A 56 -0.61 -0.24 1.42
CA ASP A 56 -1.65 -1.26 1.59
C ASP A 56 -3.07 -0.69 1.52
N VAL A 57 -3.29 0.51 2.08
CA VAL A 57 -4.65 1.09 2.09
C VAL A 57 -5.10 1.55 0.71
N LEU A 58 -4.16 1.75 -0.22
CA LEU A 58 -4.41 2.21 -1.59
C LEU A 58 -4.63 1.05 -2.57
N VAL A 59 -4.32 -0.18 -2.19
CA VAL A 59 -4.49 -1.35 -3.04
C VAL A 59 -5.98 -1.59 -3.29
N GLY A 60 -6.37 -1.70 -4.57
CA GLY A 60 -7.76 -1.90 -4.97
C GLY A 60 -8.65 -0.66 -4.83
N LEU A 61 -8.09 0.52 -4.56
CA LEU A 61 -8.79 1.79 -4.72
C LEU A 61 -8.65 2.30 -6.14
N GLY A 62 -9.77 2.44 -6.83
CA GLY A 62 -9.84 2.85 -8.24
C GLY A 62 -10.95 2.07 -8.96
N PRO A 63 -11.48 2.59 -10.09
CA PRO A 63 -12.25 1.73 -10.97
C PRO A 63 -11.33 0.56 -11.33
N CYS A 64 -11.83 -0.67 -11.14
CA CYS A 64 -11.20 -1.85 -11.66
C CYS A 64 -11.09 -1.65 -13.17
N ASP A 65 -9.98 -1.11 -13.66
CA ASP A 65 -9.74 -1.20 -15.08
C ASP A 65 -9.60 -2.70 -15.36
N ARG A 66 -10.49 -3.20 -16.21
CA ARG A 66 -10.64 -4.63 -16.47
C ARG A 66 -9.43 -5.20 -17.23
N SER A 67 -8.33 -4.44 -17.34
CA SER A 67 -7.19 -4.69 -18.21
C SER A 67 -5.92 -5.13 -17.49
N ASP A 68 -5.72 -4.87 -16.19
CA ASP A 68 -4.46 -5.24 -15.51
C ASP A 68 -4.65 -6.25 -14.37
N ARG A 69 -4.99 -7.48 -14.77
CA ARG A 69 -4.59 -8.67 -14.04
C ARG A 69 -3.17 -9.05 -14.47
N SER A 70 -2.15 -8.65 -13.70
CA SER A 70 -0.94 -9.47 -13.50
C SER A 70 -0.01 -8.85 -12.45
N GLY A 71 0.23 -9.54 -11.33
CA GLY A 71 1.60 -9.56 -10.80
C GLY A 71 1.93 -9.07 -9.39
N VAL A 72 1.05 -9.10 -8.39
CA VAL A 72 1.51 -8.90 -6.98
C VAL A 72 0.85 -9.88 -6.00
N ALA A 73 1.07 -11.17 -6.22
CA ALA A 73 0.92 -12.19 -5.18
C ALA A 73 2.08 -13.19 -5.30
N GLY A 74 2.98 -13.18 -4.31
CA GLY A 74 3.90 -14.28 -4.04
C GLY A 74 5.28 -14.22 -4.69
N ASN A 75 6.22 -13.52 -4.06
CA ASN A 75 7.64 -13.90 -4.10
C ASN A 75 8.33 -13.55 -2.77
N VAL A 76 7.80 -14.09 -1.67
CA VAL A 76 8.57 -14.35 -0.46
C VAL A 76 8.73 -15.87 -0.38
N SER A 77 9.97 -16.34 -0.25
CA SER A 77 10.39 -17.77 -0.14
C SER A 77 10.84 -18.44 -1.44
N ARG A 78 12.05 -18.12 -1.91
CA ARG A 78 12.90 -19.11 -2.62
C ARG A 78 14.40 -19.02 -2.33
N ASN A 79 14.80 -18.26 -1.30
CA ASN A 79 16.15 -18.33 -0.77
C ASN A 79 16.23 -19.38 0.35
N ARG A 80 16.35 -20.65 -0.02
CA ARG A 80 17.02 -21.67 0.81
C ARG A 80 17.34 -22.91 -0.02
N ALA A 81 18.62 -23.28 -0.01
CA ALA A 81 19.19 -24.58 -0.38
C ALA A 81 19.31 -24.94 -1.88
N ARG A 82 20.38 -24.48 -2.53
CA ARG A 82 21.09 -25.29 -3.53
C ARG A 82 22.61 -25.04 -3.59
N ILE A 83 23.21 -24.67 -2.47
CA ILE A 83 24.67 -24.76 -2.26
C ILE A 83 24.96 -26.05 -1.50
N GLN A 84 25.05 -27.17 -2.24
CA GLN A 84 25.75 -28.40 -1.84
C GLN A 84 25.64 -29.43 -2.98
N SER A 85 26.51 -29.35 -3.99
CA SER A 85 26.83 -30.51 -4.85
C SER A 85 28.11 -30.40 -5.68
N GLU A 86 28.82 -29.26 -5.70
CA GLU A 86 30.16 -29.18 -6.32
C GLU A 86 31.29 -29.64 -5.38
N SER A 87 31.17 -30.88 -4.87
CA SER A 87 32.26 -31.56 -4.14
C SER A 87 32.59 -32.95 -4.70
N ARG A 88 32.36 -33.19 -5.99
CA ARG A 88 32.69 -34.48 -6.65
C ARG A 88 33.38 -34.34 -8.01
N ARG A 89 34.36 -33.43 -8.13
CA ARG A 89 35.37 -33.48 -9.21
C ARG A 89 36.78 -33.16 -8.72
N ARG A 90 37.14 -33.69 -7.55
CA ARG A 90 38.53 -34.00 -7.16
C ARG A 90 38.52 -35.43 -6.61
N SER A 91 39.50 -36.25 -7.01
CA SER A 91 39.63 -37.70 -6.77
C SER A 91 38.74 -38.55 -7.70
N VAL A 92 39.20 -39.50 -8.54
CA VAL A 92 40.39 -40.38 -8.53
C VAL A 92 40.62 -40.92 -9.96
N ALA A 93 41.87 -41.34 -10.24
CA ALA A 93 42.38 -42.19 -11.34
C ALA A 93 42.73 -41.51 -12.67
#